data_AF-A0A1F8V4M6-F1
#
_entry.id   AF-A0A1F8V4M6-F1
#
_cell.length_a   1.000
_cell.length_b   1.000
_cell.length_c   1.000
_cell.angle_alpha   90.00
_cell.angle_beta   90.00
_cell.angle_gamma   90.00
#
_symmetry.space_group_name_H-M   'P 1'
#
loop_
_entity.id
_entity.type
_entity.pdbx_description
1 polymer ?
#
loop_
_entity_poly.entity_id
_entity_poly.type
_entity_poly.pdbx_seq_one_letter_code
_entity_poly.pdbx_strand_id
1 'polypeptide(L)'
;MKKTSFTSIFKEKKVFTVICSVILITTMIIGSVLVINALTASTESNINESDESSAQTISDTSSESSVSEEESKYDIPMVDYNNLSDHEKRIYDFYDSINGGQWEQYASFWSIGTRESTLNFVTKQEYKDKHYGILNVISTKVVSITKLDNSYTPRYPELANYYESEDNYECYLVGIAMTVHEDSNFYFNGINYSLIVLVNDNNTWNIGAESGCNLGILEEMEGVLPVEDAIKDYKEIHGIK
;
A
#
# COMPACT_ATOMS: atom_id res chain seq x y z
N MET A 1 37.26 -28.36 -26.96
CA MET A 1 36.66 -27.97 -25.66
C MET A 1 37.06 -26.53 -25.35
N LYS A 2 36.13 -25.57 -25.50
CA LYS A 2 36.30 -24.18 -25.05
C LYS A 2 35.40 -23.97 -23.83
N LYS A 3 35.98 -23.60 -22.68
CA LYS A 3 35.23 -23.17 -21.49
C LYS A 3 34.78 -21.73 -21.71
N THR A 4 33.48 -21.51 -21.84
CA THR A 4 32.88 -20.18 -21.84
C THR A 4 32.59 -19.78 -20.40
N SER A 5 33.14 -18.65 -19.98
CA SER A 5 33.04 -18.10 -18.61
C SER A 5 31.66 -17.48 -18.38
N PHE A 6 30.95 -17.93 -17.34
CA PHE A 6 29.59 -17.49 -16.95
C PHE A 6 29.50 -16.06 -16.41
N THR A 7 30.63 -15.36 -16.24
CA THR A 7 30.72 -14.03 -15.61
C THR A 7 30.28 -12.85 -16.48
N SER A 8 30.05 -13.05 -17.78
CA SER A 8 29.72 -11.93 -18.69
C SER A 8 28.23 -11.55 -18.71
N ILE A 9 27.32 -12.47 -18.36
CA ILE A 9 25.88 -12.27 -18.52
C ILE A 9 25.28 -11.42 -17.37
N PHE A 10 25.94 -11.38 -16.22
CA PHE A 10 25.45 -10.62 -15.06
C PHE A 10 25.77 -9.12 -15.09
N LYS A 11 26.68 -8.68 -15.96
CA LYS A 11 27.10 -7.27 -16.00
C LYS A 11 26.12 -6.39 -16.78
N GLU A 12 25.42 -6.95 -17.78
CA GLU A 12 24.47 -6.18 -18.60
C GLU A 12 23.11 -5.98 -17.94
N LYS A 13 22.63 -6.92 -17.10
CA LYS A 13 21.34 -6.76 -16.39
C LYS A 13 21.36 -5.62 -15.36
N LYS A 14 22.49 -5.37 -14.69
CA LYS A 14 22.61 -4.27 -13.72
C LYS A 14 22.50 -2.88 -14.35
N VAL A 15 22.92 -2.72 -15.61
CA VAL A 15 22.84 -1.43 -16.31
C VAL A 15 21.39 -1.11 -16.70
N PHE A 16 20.60 -2.13 -17.05
CA PHE A 16 19.18 -1.93 -17.39
C PHE A 16 18.31 -1.55 -16.19
N THR A 17 18.54 -2.15 -15.01
CA THR A 17 17.78 -1.84 -13.80
C THR A 17 18.06 -0.41 -13.30
N VAL A 18 19.30 0.07 -13.38
CA VAL A 18 19.67 1.43 -12.96
C VAL A 18 19.03 2.49 -13.86
N ILE A 19 18.84 2.21 -15.17
CA ILE A 19 18.20 3.15 -16.09
C ILE A 19 16.70 3.28 -15.81
N CYS A 20 16.00 2.20 -15.42
CA CYS A 20 14.59 2.28 -15.05
C CYS A 20 14.36 3.09 -13.76
N SER A 21 15.25 2.99 -12.77
CA SER A 21 15.12 3.74 -11.51
C SER A 21 15.37 5.24 -11.67
N VAL A 22 16.27 5.65 -12.57
CA VAL A 22 16.56 7.08 -12.81
C VAL A 22 15.43 7.78 -13.57
N ILE A 23 14.71 7.07 -14.46
CA ILE A 23 13.60 7.66 -15.22
C ILE A 23 12.41 7.98 -14.30
N LEU A 24 12.11 7.13 -13.30
CA LEU A 24 11.03 7.34 -12.32
C LEU A 24 11.23 8.59 -11.45
N ILE A 25 12.47 8.92 -11.10
CA ILE A 25 12.78 10.09 -10.25
C ILE A 25 12.66 11.40 -11.05
N THR A 26 12.99 11.41 -12.34
CA THR A 26 12.91 12.64 -13.14
C THR A 26 11.49 13.07 -13.51
N THR A 27 10.53 12.15 -13.65
CA THR A 27 9.15 12.53 -13.98
C THR A 27 8.39 13.14 -12.81
N MET A 28 8.81 12.89 -11.56
CA MET A 28 8.20 13.51 -10.38
C MET A 28 8.66 14.94 -10.11
N ILE A 29 9.81 15.38 -10.66
CA ILE A 29 10.37 16.72 -10.38
C ILE A 29 9.92 17.77 -11.41
N ILE A 30 9.51 17.38 -12.62
CA ILE A 30 9.14 18.33 -13.69
C ILE A 30 7.68 18.81 -13.57
N GLY A 31 6.83 18.13 -12.78
CA GLY A 31 5.42 18.50 -12.60
C GLY A 31 5.15 19.74 -11.74
N SER A 32 6.17 20.33 -11.09
CA SER A 32 5.96 21.38 -10.07
C SER A 32 6.27 22.81 -10.51
N VAL A 33 6.57 23.06 -11.79
CA VAL A 33 6.92 24.40 -12.28
C VAL A 33 5.97 24.84 -13.40
N LEU A 34 4.68 25.04 -13.10
CA LEU A 34 3.80 25.87 -13.93
C LEU A 34 2.42 26.12 -13.30
N VAL A 35 2.35 26.71 -12.10
CA VAL A 35 1.14 27.45 -11.69
C VAL A 35 1.57 28.68 -10.88
N ILE A 36 1.95 29.75 -11.58
CA ILE A 36 2.02 31.09 -11.00
C ILE A 36 1.12 31.99 -11.87
N ASN A 37 0.25 32.73 -11.17
CA ASN A 37 -0.62 33.83 -11.60
C ASN A 37 -2.00 33.46 -12.17
N ALA A 38 -3.02 33.50 -11.30
CA ALA A 38 -4.12 34.45 -11.42
C ALA A 38 -5.07 34.35 -10.21
N LEU A 39 -4.81 35.13 -9.15
CA LEU A 39 -5.85 35.50 -8.20
C LEU A 39 -5.76 37.01 -7.96
N THR A 40 -6.55 37.76 -8.72
CA THR A 40 -6.90 39.15 -8.39
C THR A 40 -8.40 39.22 -8.21
N ALA A 41 -8.77 39.43 -6.94
CA ALA A 41 -9.85 40.27 -6.44
C ALA A 41 -11.18 40.32 -7.21
N SER A 42 -12.25 39.96 -6.50
CA SER A 42 -13.41 40.85 -6.40
C SER A 42 -14.15 40.63 -5.09
N THR A 43 -14.09 41.65 -4.24
CA THR A 43 -14.86 41.85 -3.01
C THR A 43 -16.27 42.38 -3.31
N GLU A 44 -17.17 42.12 -2.36
CA GLU A 44 -18.36 42.90 -1.98
C GLU A 44 -19.65 42.88 -2.83
N SER A 45 -20.73 42.35 -2.23
CA SER A 45 -21.88 43.13 -1.75
C SER A 45 -22.86 42.20 -1.00
N ASN A 46 -23.04 42.29 0.33
CA ASN A 46 -23.93 43.19 1.10
C ASN A 46 -25.44 42.86 1.09
N ILE A 47 -25.99 42.74 2.32
CA ILE A 47 -27.29 43.25 2.84
C ILE A 47 -28.49 42.28 3.01
N ASN A 48 -28.91 42.24 4.30
CA ASN A 48 -30.24 42.04 4.94
C ASN A 48 -31.00 40.71 4.78
N GLU A 49 -31.94 40.33 5.65
CA GLU A 49 -32.39 40.58 7.04
C GLU A 49 -33.75 39.86 7.11
N SER A 50 -34.10 39.26 8.26
CA SER A 50 -35.45 38.89 8.73
C SER A 50 -36.41 38.07 7.85
N ASP A 51 -36.89 36.91 8.33
CA ASP A 51 -38.17 36.80 9.06
C ASP A 51 -38.65 35.34 9.22
N GLU A 52 -39.50 35.17 10.23
CA GLU A 52 -40.15 33.96 10.73
C GLU A 52 -41.04 33.20 9.72
N SER A 53 -41.22 31.89 9.99
CA SER A 53 -42.53 31.27 10.31
C SER A 53 -42.92 29.98 9.57
N SER A 54 -43.42 29.04 10.39
CA SER A 54 -44.43 28.00 10.12
C SER A 54 -44.13 26.80 9.20
N ALA A 55 -43.90 25.66 9.87
CA ALA A 55 -44.76 24.47 9.92
C ALA A 55 -45.32 23.80 8.64
N GLN A 56 -45.11 22.47 8.63
CA GLN A 56 -46.02 21.36 8.26
C GLN A 56 -45.93 20.68 6.87
N THR A 57 -45.34 19.46 6.92
CA THR A 57 -45.90 18.12 6.57
C THR A 57 -46.08 17.64 5.12
N ILE A 58 -45.58 16.41 4.87
CA ILE A 58 -46.23 15.20 4.26
C ILE A 58 -45.40 14.49 3.16
N SER A 59 -45.25 13.16 3.36
CA SER A 59 -45.22 12.04 2.40
C SER A 59 -43.93 11.66 1.66
N ASP A 60 -43.38 10.52 2.10
CA ASP A 60 -43.16 9.26 1.35
C ASP A 60 -42.78 9.35 -0.13
N THR A 61 -41.65 8.72 -0.47
CA THR A 61 -41.65 7.55 -1.38
C THR A 61 -40.29 6.87 -1.34
N SER A 62 -40.34 5.59 -1.00
CA SER A 62 -39.27 4.60 -1.08
C SER A 62 -38.64 4.52 -2.47
N SER A 63 -37.32 4.42 -2.51
CA SER A 63 -36.58 3.96 -3.69
C SER A 63 -35.54 2.97 -3.19
N GLU A 64 -35.97 1.73 -2.97
CA GLU A 64 -35.08 0.59 -2.81
C GLU A 64 -34.34 0.39 -4.14
N SER A 65 -33.13 0.95 -4.21
CA SER A 65 -32.14 0.55 -5.20
C SER A 65 -31.42 -0.66 -4.63
N SER A 66 -31.86 -1.85 -5.03
CA SER A 66 -31.16 -3.11 -4.77
C SER A 66 -29.86 -3.12 -5.57
N VAL A 67 -28.79 -2.63 -4.95
CA VAL A 67 -27.44 -2.96 -5.39
C VAL A 67 -27.21 -4.40 -4.96
N SER A 68 -27.10 -5.28 -5.95
CA SER A 68 -26.69 -6.66 -5.74
C SER A 68 -25.25 -6.68 -5.23
N GLU A 69 -25.11 -6.83 -3.91
CA GLU A 69 -23.87 -7.23 -3.26
C GLU A 69 -23.55 -8.64 -3.74
N GLU A 70 -22.66 -8.78 -4.74
CA GLU A 70 -21.91 -10.02 -4.90
C GLU A 70 -20.94 -10.09 -3.71
N GLU A 71 -21.45 -10.52 -2.56
CA GLU A 71 -20.62 -10.98 -1.45
C GLU A 71 -19.75 -12.13 -1.97
N SER A 72 -18.46 -11.88 -2.13
CA SER A 72 -17.48 -12.95 -2.36
C SER A 72 -17.58 -13.93 -1.19
N LYS A 73 -18.15 -15.10 -1.47
CA LYS A 73 -18.49 -16.20 -0.57
C LYS A 73 -17.27 -16.96 -0.06
N TYR A 74 -16.27 -16.25 0.46
CA TYR A 74 -15.12 -16.86 1.11
C TYR A 74 -15.14 -16.49 2.59
N ASP A 75 -15.09 -17.50 3.44
CA ASP A 75 -14.81 -17.35 4.86
C ASP A 75 -13.34 -16.94 4.96
N ILE A 76 -13.07 -15.64 4.80
CA ILE A 76 -11.71 -15.12 4.75
C ILE A 76 -11.07 -15.38 6.12
N PRO A 77 -10.05 -16.26 6.19
CA PRO A 77 -9.46 -16.63 7.46
C PRO A 77 -8.93 -15.38 8.16
N MET A 78 -9.27 -15.24 9.44
CA MET A 78 -8.84 -14.11 10.24
C MET A 78 -7.66 -14.53 11.11
N VAL A 79 -6.63 -13.69 11.10
CA VAL A 79 -5.51 -13.83 12.03
C VAL A 79 -6.02 -13.54 13.45
N ASP A 80 -5.78 -14.46 14.39
CA ASP A 80 -6.03 -14.21 15.81
C ASP A 80 -4.89 -13.36 16.39
N TYR A 81 -5.16 -12.08 16.60
CA TYR A 81 -4.21 -11.10 17.13
C TYR A 81 -3.51 -11.55 18.42
N ASN A 82 -4.21 -12.30 19.28
CA ASN A 82 -3.64 -12.72 20.57
C ASN A 82 -2.52 -13.75 20.42
N ASN A 83 -2.52 -14.49 19.31
CA ASN A 83 -1.52 -15.52 19.01
C ASN A 83 -0.31 -14.97 18.22
N LEU A 84 -0.33 -13.68 17.87
CA LEU A 84 0.76 -13.03 17.15
C LEU A 84 1.93 -12.69 18.08
N SER A 85 3.15 -12.87 17.56
CA SER A 85 4.38 -12.30 18.12
C SER A 85 4.37 -10.77 18.06
N ASP A 86 5.26 -10.12 18.79
CA ASP A 86 5.33 -8.65 18.82
C ASP A 86 5.62 -8.04 17.44
N HIS A 87 6.43 -8.72 16.61
CA HIS A 87 6.73 -8.28 15.25
C HIS A 87 5.50 -8.40 14.34
N GLU A 88 4.77 -9.52 14.45
CA GLU A 88 3.54 -9.74 13.67
C GLU A 88 2.42 -8.79 14.12
N LYS A 89 2.29 -8.51 15.42
CA LYS A 89 1.37 -7.48 15.93
C LYS A 89 1.68 -6.13 15.34
N ARG A 90 2.95 -5.77 15.22
CA ARG A 90 3.34 -4.51 14.60
C ARG A 90 2.94 -4.41 13.13
N ILE A 91 3.08 -5.50 12.38
CA ILE A 91 2.61 -5.58 10.98
C ILE A 91 1.08 -5.52 10.92
N TYR A 92 0.40 -6.21 11.84
CA TYR A 92 -1.05 -6.18 11.95
C TYR A 92 -1.54 -4.74 12.19
N ASP A 93 -1.01 -4.09 13.22
CA ASP A 93 -1.41 -2.73 13.62
C ASP A 93 -1.07 -1.70 12.52
N PHE A 94 0.00 -1.94 11.75
CA PHE A 94 0.33 -1.15 10.56
C PHE A 94 -0.81 -1.17 9.53
N TYR A 95 -1.30 -2.34 9.15
CA TYR A 95 -2.43 -2.44 8.20
C TYR A 95 -3.74 -1.98 8.83
N ASP A 96 -3.98 -2.29 10.11
CA ASP A 96 -5.21 -1.87 10.81
C ASP A 96 -5.33 -0.34 10.89
N SER A 97 -4.22 0.39 11.00
CA SER A 97 -4.23 1.86 11.00
C SER A 97 -4.73 2.51 9.70
N ILE A 98 -4.81 1.74 8.59
CA ILE A 98 -5.44 2.21 7.35
C ILE A 98 -6.96 2.33 7.55
N ASN A 99 -7.56 1.45 8.36
CA ASN A 99 -8.98 1.47 8.65
C ASN A 99 -9.38 2.79 9.34
N GLY A 100 -10.35 3.49 8.76
CA GLY A 100 -10.77 4.80 9.27
C GLY A 100 -9.71 5.90 9.11
N GLY A 101 -8.70 5.70 8.26
CA GLY A 101 -7.72 6.71 7.88
C GLY A 101 -6.87 7.26 9.04
N GLN A 102 -6.38 6.39 9.92
CA GLN A 102 -5.51 6.76 11.04
C GLN A 102 -4.07 7.05 10.56
N TRP A 103 -3.93 8.03 9.66
CA TRP A 103 -2.72 8.28 8.87
C TRP A 103 -1.49 8.66 9.71
N GLU A 104 -1.67 9.31 10.84
CA GLU A 104 -0.57 9.60 11.78
C GLU A 104 -0.05 8.31 12.42
N GLN A 105 -0.95 7.41 12.82
CA GLN A 105 -0.60 6.10 13.36
C GLN A 105 0.08 5.24 12.30
N TYR A 106 -0.48 5.19 11.08
CA TYR A 106 0.13 4.54 9.93
C TYR A 106 1.58 4.98 9.70
N ALA A 107 1.81 6.30 9.65
CA ALA A 107 3.15 6.85 9.47
C ALA A 107 4.08 6.48 10.64
N SER A 108 3.57 6.37 11.87
CA SER A 108 4.38 6.06 13.06
C SER A 108 5.04 4.68 13.02
N PHE A 109 4.46 3.71 12.31
CA PHE A 109 5.06 2.37 12.12
C PHE A 109 6.24 2.37 11.15
N TRP A 110 6.30 3.38 10.28
CA TRP A 110 7.48 4.01 9.69
C TRP A 110 8.81 3.80 10.43
N SER A 111 9.84 3.20 9.80
CA SER A 111 11.24 3.40 10.22
C SER A 111 11.56 4.89 10.36
N ILE A 112 12.53 5.23 11.19
CA ILE A 112 12.85 6.64 11.49
C ILE A 112 13.17 7.42 10.20
N GLY A 113 13.85 6.78 9.24
CA GLY A 113 14.23 7.42 7.98
C GLY A 113 13.07 7.71 7.03
N THR A 114 11.96 6.99 7.14
CA THR A 114 10.83 7.08 6.19
C THR A 114 9.57 7.69 6.80
N ARG A 115 9.45 7.70 8.12
CA ARG A 115 8.27 8.18 8.87
C ARG A 115 7.78 9.58 8.46
N GLU A 116 8.66 10.57 8.44
CA GLU A 116 8.27 11.96 8.13
C GLU A 116 7.80 12.10 6.68
N SER A 117 8.54 11.51 5.73
CA SER A 117 8.15 11.53 4.32
C SER A 117 6.81 10.83 4.09
N THR A 118 6.56 9.74 4.81
CA THR A 118 5.29 9.02 4.78
C THR A 118 4.16 9.89 5.32
N LEU A 119 4.35 10.50 6.50
CA LEU A 119 3.35 11.39 7.09
C LEU A 119 3.01 12.55 6.14
N ASN A 120 4.02 13.18 5.54
CA ASN A 120 3.83 14.26 4.58
C ASN A 120 3.03 13.81 3.35
N PHE A 121 3.26 12.58 2.87
CA PHE A 121 2.49 12.00 1.78
C PHE A 121 1.02 11.77 2.18
N VAL A 122 0.77 11.02 3.26
CA VAL A 122 -0.59 10.59 3.64
C VAL A 122 -1.44 11.72 4.21
N THR A 123 -0.85 12.86 4.61
CA THR A 123 -1.59 14.02 5.10
C THR A 123 -1.89 15.07 4.03
N LYS A 124 -1.26 14.98 2.85
CA LYS A 124 -1.44 15.97 1.79
C LYS A 124 -2.83 15.88 1.16
N GLN A 125 -3.63 16.94 1.29
CA GLN A 125 -5.02 16.97 0.83
C GLN A 125 -5.17 16.62 -0.66
N GLU A 126 -4.27 17.15 -1.50
CA GLU A 126 -4.25 16.85 -2.94
C GLU A 126 -4.17 15.34 -3.24
N TYR A 127 -3.45 14.57 -2.40
CA TYR A 127 -3.27 13.13 -2.59
C TYR A 127 -4.45 12.34 -2.03
N LYS A 128 -5.09 12.86 -0.97
CA LYS A 128 -6.34 12.30 -0.43
C LYS A 128 -7.47 12.43 -1.43
N ASP A 129 -7.65 13.61 -2.03
CA ASP A 129 -8.73 13.90 -2.98
C ASP A 129 -8.61 13.06 -4.26
N LYS A 130 -7.39 12.66 -4.62
CA LYS A 130 -7.09 11.87 -5.82
C LYS A 130 -6.83 10.38 -5.52
N HIS A 131 -6.99 9.95 -4.27
CA HIS A 131 -6.80 8.55 -3.86
C HIS A 131 -5.43 7.97 -4.28
N TYR A 132 -4.34 8.73 -4.10
CA TYR A 132 -3.02 8.27 -4.53
C TYR A 132 -2.41 7.22 -3.61
N GLY A 133 -1.91 6.13 -4.20
CA GLY A 133 -1.19 5.07 -3.49
C GLY A 133 -2.05 4.44 -2.41
N ILE A 134 -1.53 4.35 -1.18
CA ILE A 134 -2.26 3.77 -0.04
C ILE A 134 -3.57 4.51 0.28
N LEU A 135 -3.72 5.77 -0.14
CA LEU A 135 -4.96 6.55 0.03
C LEU A 135 -6.11 6.09 -0.88
N ASN A 136 -5.84 5.13 -1.79
CA ASN A 136 -6.84 4.40 -2.56
C ASN A 136 -7.55 3.31 -1.76
N VAL A 137 -6.96 2.87 -0.65
CA VAL A 137 -7.48 1.78 0.16
C VAL A 137 -8.53 2.31 1.13
N ILE A 138 -9.74 1.73 1.07
CA ILE A 138 -10.89 2.09 1.90
C ILE A 138 -10.84 1.31 3.23
N SER A 139 -10.56 0.02 3.15
CA SER A 139 -10.49 -0.87 4.30
C SER A 139 -9.50 -2.00 4.06
N THR A 140 -8.99 -2.54 5.16
CA THR A 140 -8.09 -3.69 5.17
C THR A 140 -8.52 -4.68 6.25
N LYS A 141 -8.27 -5.96 5.99
CA LYS A 141 -8.32 -7.04 6.97
C LYS A 141 -7.13 -7.95 6.75
N VAL A 142 -6.29 -8.11 7.76
CA VAL A 142 -5.12 -9.00 7.69
C VAL A 142 -5.58 -10.45 7.76
N VAL A 143 -5.25 -11.23 6.72
CA VAL A 143 -5.69 -12.63 6.56
C VAL A 143 -4.57 -13.63 6.85
N SER A 144 -3.32 -13.22 6.66
CA SER A 144 -2.15 -14.03 6.98
C SER A 144 -0.92 -13.15 7.22
N ILE A 145 -0.05 -13.59 8.12
CA ILE A 145 1.29 -13.04 8.32
C ILE A 145 2.22 -14.24 8.41
N THR A 146 3.17 -14.35 7.48
CA THR A 146 4.11 -15.48 7.41
C THR A 146 5.53 -14.94 7.35
N LYS A 147 6.35 -15.25 8.36
CA LYS A 147 7.78 -14.93 8.32
C LYS A 147 8.46 -15.75 7.22
N LEU A 148 9.17 -15.06 6.33
CA LEU A 148 9.96 -15.68 5.27
C LEU A 148 11.44 -15.71 5.65
N ASP A 149 12.19 -16.53 4.91
CA ASP A 149 13.65 -16.47 4.92
C ASP A 149 14.13 -15.12 4.34
N ASN A 150 15.18 -14.55 4.92
CA ASN A 150 15.72 -13.25 4.51
C ASN A 150 16.32 -13.23 3.09
N SER A 151 16.44 -14.39 2.42
CA SER A 151 16.75 -14.48 0.99
C SER A 151 15.64 -13.95 0.08
N TYR A 152 14.39 -13.89 0.55
CA TYR A 152 13.26 -13.29 -0.19
C TYR A 152 13.20 -11.75 -0.04
N THR A 153 13.96 -11.17 0.89
CA THR A 153 13.93 -9.72 1.18
C THR A 153 14.31 -8.88 -0.05
N PRO A 154 13.41 -8.03 -0.56
CA PRO A 154 13.76 -7.06 -1.60
C PRO A 154 14.82 -6.08 -1.08
N ARG A 155 15.84 -5.79 -1.90
CA ARG A 155 16.98 -4.97 -1.49
C ARG A 155 16.82 -3.52 -1.94
N TYR A 156 16.56 -2.67 -0.97
CA TYR A 156 16.44 -1.21 -1.10
C TYR A 156 17.74 -0.50 -0.72
N PRO A 157 18.29 0.38 -1.57
CA PRO A 157 19.51 1.14 -1.25
C PRO A 157 19.43 1.93 0.07
N GLU A 158 18.28 2.50 0.37
CA GLU A 158 17.99 3.26 1.59
C GLU A 158 18.03 2.40 2.87
N LEU A 159 17.88 1.08 2.74
CA LEU A 159 17.95 0.13 3.85
C LEU A 159 19.30 -0.60 3.93
N ALA A 160 20.30 -0.20 3.14
CA ALA A 160 21.58 -0.91 3.01
C ALA A 160 22.27 -1.19 4.35
N ASN A 161 22.21 -0.25 5.31
CA ASN A 161 22.85 -0.40 6.62
C ASN A 161 22.20 -1.51 7.46
N TYR A 162 20.88 -1.72 7.34
CA TYR A 162 20.21 -2.81 8.06
C TYR A 162 20.62 -4.17 7.51
N TYR A 163 20.96 -4.24 6.22
CA TYR A 163 21.35 -5.49 5.55
C TYR A 163 22.74 -6.00 5.91
N GLU A 164 23.52 -5.25 6.69
CA GLU A 164 24.85 -5.67 7.16
C GLU A 164 24.79 -6.84 8.16
N SER A 165 23.64 -7.06 8.82
CA SER A 165 23.41 -8.18 9.74
C SER A 165 22.00 -8.74 9.59
N GLU A 166 21.86 -10.06 9.62
CA GLU A 166 20.55 -10.73 9.59
C GLU A 166 19.71 -10.47 10.85
N ASP A 167 20.33 -10.02 11.95
CA ASP A 167 19.64 -9.65 13.18
C ASP A 167 18.94 -8.27 13.11
N ASN A 168 19.20 -7.50 12.05
CA ASN A 168 18.73 -6.13 11.91
C ASN A 168 17.49 -5.99 11.01
N TYR A 169 17.07 -7.06 10.33
CA TYR A 169 15.91 -7.05 9.45
C TYR A 169 15.23 -8.41 9.36
N GLU A 170 13.93 -8.39 9.10
CA GLU A 170 13.12 -9.58 8.89
C GLU A 170 12.18 -9.38 7.70
N CYS A 171 11.88 -10.45 6.97
CA CYS A 171 10.94 -10.43 5.86
C CYS A 171 9.67 -11.23 6.18
N TYR A 172 8.53 -10.67 5.80
CA TYR A 172 7.22 -11.26 6.01
C TYR A 172 6.41 -11.20 4.71
N LEU A 173 5.71 -12.28 4.40
CA LEU A 173 4.60 -12.29 3.44
C LEU A 173 3.31 -12.01 4.19
N VAL A 174 2.58 -10.99 3.76
CA VAL A 174 1.34 -10.55 4.40
C VAL A 174 0.22 -10.60 3.38
N GLY A 175 -0.82 -11.38 3.69
CA GLY A 175 -2.07 -11.35 2.94
C GLY A 175 -3.03 -10.36 3.55
N ILE A 176 -3.59 -9.46 2.74
CA ILE A 176 -4.53 -8.43 3.16
C ILE A 176 -5.76 -8.48 2.27
N ALA A 177 -6.93 -8.76 2.83
CA ALA A 177 -8.18 -8.51 2.15
C ALA A 177 -8.43 -7.01 2.13
N MET A 178 -8.56 -6.42 0.95
CA MET A 178 -8.69 -4.98 0.75
C MET A 178 -9.97 -4.64 -0.01
N THR A 179 -10.53 -3.48 0.34
CA THR A 179 -11.50 -2.77 -0.50
C THR A 179 -10.85 -1.46 -0.94
N VAL A 180 -10.99 -1.10 -2.22
CA VAL A 180 -10.34 0.09 -2.81
C VAL A 180 -11.34 0.95 -3.57
N HIS A 181 -11.01 2.24 -3.77
CA HIS A 181 -11.82 3.13 -4.61
C HIS A 181 -11.76 2.73 -6.09
N GLU A 182 -10.57 2.39 -6.58
CA GLU A 182 -10.35 1.95 -7.96
C GLU A 182 -9.27 0.86 -7.99
N ASP A 183 -9.48 -0.22 -8.75
CA ASP A 183 -8.46 -1.25 -8.91
C ASP A 183 -7.22 -0.71 -9.66
N SER A 184 -6.04 -1.12 -9.23
CA SER A 184 -4.77 -0.68 -9.78
C SER A 184 -3.76 -1.83 -9.78
N ASN A 185 -2.60 -1.60 -10.41
CA ASN A 185 -1.50 -2.56 -10.38
C ASN A 185 -0.87 -2.78 -8.98
N PHE A 186 -1.27 -1.96 -7.98
CA PHE A 186 -0.69 -2.00 -6.64
C PHE A 186 -1.70 -2.44 -5.58
N TYR A 187 -2.96 -2.05 -5.74
CA TYR A 187 -4.06 -2.35 -4.82
C TYR A 187 -5.33 -2.62 -5.62
N PHE A 188 -6.02 -3.71 -5.30
CA PHE A 188 -7.27 -4.12 -5.94
C PHE A 188 -8.25 -4.70 -4.91
N ASN A 189 -9.53 -4.78 -5.26
CA ASN A 189 -10.53 -5.44 -4.42
C ASN A 189 -10.26 -6.94 -4.32
N GLY A 190 -10.11 -7.46 -3.10
CA GLY A 190 -9.79 -8.87 -2.86
C GLY A 190 -8.57 -9.06 -1.98
N ILE A 191 -7.97 -10.26 -2.00
CA ILE A 191 -6.78 -10.57 -1.20
C ILE A 191 -5.53 -10.16 -1.97
N ASN A 192 -4.84 -9.15 -1.44
CA ASN A 192 -3.57 -8.64 -1.94
C ASN A 192 -2.44 -9.25 -1.09
N TYR A 193 -1.29 -9.51 -1.69
CA TYR A 193 -0.12 -10.03 -0.98
C TYR A 193 1.09 -9.09 -1.11
N SER A 194 1.58 -8.65 0.04
CA SER A 194 2.75 -7.76 0.16
C SER A 194 3.90 -8.47 0.88
N LEU A 195 5.13 -8.16 0.47
CA LEU A 195 6.32 -8.40 1.27
C LEU A 195 6.57 -7.19 2.16
N ILE A 196 6.63 -7.42 3.46
CA ILE A 196 7.01 -6.43 4.47
C ILE A 196 8.43 -6.72 4.94
N VAL A 197 9.26 -5.68 4.94
CA VAL A 197 10.58 -5.70 5.55
C VAL A 197 10.50 -4.95 6.87
N LEU A 198 10.66 -5.66 7.99
CA LEU A 198 10.88 -5.03 9.28
C LEU A 198 12.36 -4.72 9.44
N VAL A 199 12.68 -3.57 10.02
CA VAL A 199 14.05 -3.14 10.34
C VAL A 199 14.15 -2.76 11.80
N ASN A 200 15.30 -3.06 12.43
CA ASN A 200 15.56 -2.75 13.82
C ASN A 200 16.22 -1.36 13.95
N ASP A 201 15.43 -0.36 14.36
CA ASP A 201 15.89 0.98 14.70
C ASP A 201 16.12 1.10 16.20
N ASN A 202 17.37 0.94 16.64
CA ASN A 202 17.77 1.12 18.05
C ASN A 202 16.90 0.30 19.04
N ASN A 203 16.74 -1.00 18.77
CA ASN A 203 15.89 -1.95 19.52
C ASN A 203 14.38 -1.74 19.34
N THR A 204 13.96 -0.93 18.36
CA THR A 204 12.56 -0.83 17.95
C THR A 204 12.42 -1.32 16.51
N TRP A 205 11.69 -2.42 16.34
CA TRP A 205 11.34 -2.91 15.01
C TRP A 205 10.31 -1.99 14.37
N ASN A 206 10.50 -1.62 13.11
CA ASN A 206 9.62 -0.73 12.34
C ASN A 206 9.46 -1.24 10.91
N ILE A 207 8.44 -0.77 10.18
CA ILE A 207 8.32 -1.02 8.75
C ILE A 207 9.44 -0.26 8.03
N GLY A 208 10.39 -1.00 7.44
CA GLY A 208 11.44 -0.44 6.60
C GLY A 208 10.98 -0.27 5.16
N ALA A 209 10.28 -1.28 4.63
CA ALA A 209 9.76 -1.28 3.27
C ALA A 209 8.50 -2.16 3.14
N GLU A 210 7.67 -1.80 2.16
CA GLU A 210 6.60 -2.64 1.62
C GLU A 210 6.82 -2.80 0.12
N SER A 211 6.53 -4.00 -0.41
CA SER A 211 6.52 -4.26 -1.85
C SER A 211 5.47 -5.29 -2.22
N GLY A 212 5.02 -5.25 -3.48
CA GLY A 212 4.22 -6.34 -4.02
C GLY A 212 4.99 -7.66 -4.01
N CYS A 213 4.27 -8.76 -3.82
CA CYS A 213 4.85 -10.09 -3.89
C CYS A 213 5.07 -10.54 -5.34
N ASN A 214 6.16 -11.28 -5.61
CA ASN A 214 6.37 -11.86 -6.92
C ASN A 214 5.60 -13.19 -7.07
N LEU A 215 5.29 -13.56 -8.31
CA LEU A 215 4.50 -14.76 -8.59
C LEU A 215 5.11 -16.04 -8.04
N GLY A 216 6.44 -16.19 -8.07
CA GLY A 216 7.11 -17.41 -7.61
C GLY A 216 6.92 -17.68 -6.13
N ILE A 217 6.93 -16.63 -5.29
CA ILE A 217 6.64 -16.76 -3.86
C ILE A 217 5.19 -17.15 -3.63
N LEU A 218 4.25 -16.59 -4.41
CA LEU A 218 2.83 -16.96 -4.29
C LEU A 218 2.60 -18.42 -4.69
N GLU A 219 3.19 -18.88 -5.78
CA GLU A 219 3.11 -20.27 -6.24
C GLU A 219 3.68 -21.26 -5.20
N GLU A 220 4.73 -20.88 -4.47
CA GLU A 220 5.27 -21.67 -3.36
C GLU A 220 4.30 -21.80 -2.16
N MET A 221 3.30 -20.93 -2.05
CA MET A 221 2.33 -20.88 -0.95
C MET A 221 0.96 -21.47 -1.31
N GLU A 222 0.76 -21.97 -2.53
CA GLU A 222 -0.49 -22.63 -2.96
C GLU A 222 -0.83 -23.80 -2.02
N GLY A 223 -2.09 -23.85 -1.56
CA GLY A 223 -2.57 -24.85 -0.61
C GLY A 223 -2.11 -24.64 0.85
N VAL A 224 -1.29 -23.62 1.13
CA VAL A 224 -0.91 -23.19 2.48
C VAL A 224 -1.63 -21.89 2.87
N LEU A 225 -1.69 -20.93 1.94
CA LEU A 225 -2.35 -19.64 2.09
C LEU A 225 -3.39 -19.44 0.97
N PRO A 226 -4.41 -18.59 1.16
CA PRO A 226 -5.42 -18.30 0.12
C PRO A 226 -4.86 -17.37 -0.97
N VAL A 227 -3.92 -17.88 -1.76
CA VAL A 227 -3.18 -17.13 -2.79
C VAL A 227 -3.76 -17.27 -4.19
N GLU A 228 -4.74 -18.16 -4.39
CA GLU A 228 -5.22 -18.57 -5.72
C GLU A 228 -5.77 -17.38 -6.53
N ASP A 229 -6.60 -16.55 -5.90
CA ASP A 229 -7.16 -15.35 -6.54
C ASP A 229 -6.04 -14.32 -6.83
N ALA A 230 -5.10 -14.12 -5.89
CA ALA A 230 -3.97 -13.22 -6.09
C ALA A 230 -3.04 -13.67 -7.24
N ILE A 231 -2.81 -14.97 -7.37
CA ILE A 231 -2.04 -15.57 -8.48
C ILE A 231 -2.75 -15.33 -9.81
N LYS A 232 -4.07 -15.55 -9.85
CA LYS A 232 -4.89 -15.34 -11.04
C LYS A 232 -4.84 -13.88 -11.48
N ASP A 233 -5.10 -12.95 -10.56
CA ASP A 233 -5.10 -11.51 -10.84
C ASP A 233 -3.72 -11.03 -11.29
N TYR A 234 -2.65 -11.51 -10.64
CA TYR A 234 -1.28 -11.22 -11.07
C TYR A 234 -1.03 -11.65 -12.52
N LYS A 235 -1.47 -12.87 -12.89
CA LYS A 235 -1.33 -13.41 -14.25
C LYS A 235 -2.12 -12.60 -15.26
N GLU A 236 -3.35 -12.20 -14.93
CA GLU A 236 -4.19 -11.36 -15.80
C GLU A 236 -3.59 -9.97 -16.02
N ILE A 237 -3.17 -9.28 -14.96
CA ILE A 237 -2.56 -7.94 -15.03
C ILE A 237 -1.29 -7.94 -15.88
N HIS A 238 -0.48 -9.01 -15.80
CA HIS A 238 0.81 -9.10 -16.48
C HIS A 238 0.76 -9.86 -17.82
N GLY A 239 -0.41 -10.34 -18.25
CA GLY A 239 -0.57 -11.10 -19.50
C GLY A 239 0.21 -12.42 -19.51
N ILE A 240 0.38 -13.04 -18.33
CA ILE A 240 1.04 -14.34 -18.17
C ILE A 240 -0.02 -15.43 -18.37
N LYS A 241 0.27 -16.39 -19.25
CA LYS A 241 -0.62 -17.52 -19.56
C LYS A 241 -0.36 -18.72 -18.67
#